data_AF-A0A2K3L2B8-F1
#
_entry.id   AF-A0A2K3L2B8-F1
#
_cell.length_a   1.000
_cell.length_b   1.000
_cell.length_c   1.000
_cell.angle_alpha   90.00
_cell.angle_beta   90.00
_cell.angle_gamma   90.00
#
_symmetry.space_group_name_H-M   'P 1'
#
loop_
_entity.id
_entity.type
_entity.pdbx_description
1 polymer ?
#
loop_
_entity_poly.entity_id
_entity_poly.type
_entity_poly.pdbx_seq_one_letter_code
_entity_poly.pdbx_strand_id
1 'polypeptide(L)'
;MRITDYAILLQNCFLNQQETMIPKLVRWNAHGGTGMILNVDGNNIGNHGISGYGGLIRNADGAWIHGFFGNLEVTNILHAELMAIYKGRHPPHHREGNVCADFLAKHGAHNNEVFTSIAVPPV
;
A
#
# COMPACT_ATOMS: atom_id res chain seq x y z
N MET A 1 10.56 -17.16 -10.38
CA MET A 1 10.03 -15.92 -10.98
C MET A 1 10.45 -14.77 -10.08
N ARG A 2 11.12 -13.75 -10.62
CA ARG A 2 11.73 -12.68 -9.81
C ARG A 2 10.83 -11.45 -9.80
N ILE A 3 10.90 -10.66 -8.72
CA ILE A 3 10.05 -9.46 -8.55
C ILE A 3 10.30 -8.41 -9.65
N THR A 4 11.52 -8.41 -10.22
CA THR A 4 11.94 -7.63 -11.40
C THR A 4 11.08 -7.88 -12.63
N ASP A 5 10.63 -9.11 -12.81
CA ASP A 5 9.90 -9.53 -14.02
C ASP A 5 8.48 -8.89 -14.04
N TYR A 6 7.93 -8.61 -12.85
CA TYR A 6 6.65 -7.90 -12.68
C TYR A 6 6.79 -6.37 -12.70
N ALA A 7 7.95 -5.82 -12.31
CA ALA A 7 8.16 -4.37 -12.26
C ALA A 7 8.02 -3.73 -13.65
N ILE A 8 8.54 -4.38 -14.70
CA ILE A 8 8.44 -3.91 -16.09
C ILE A 8 6.98 -3.91 -16.56
N LEU A 9 6.22 -4.96 -16.24
CA LEU A 9 4.79 -5.06 -16.56
C LEU A 9 3.98 -3.93 -15.90
N LEU A 10 4.23 -3.65 -14.61
CA LEU A 10 3.56 -2.58 -13.90
C LEU A 10 3.95 -1.19 -14.40
N GLN A 11 5.23 -0.95 -14.69
CA GLN A 11 5.72 0.32 -15.22
C GLN A 11 5.03 0.68 -16.54
N ASN A 12 4.79 -0.31 -17.41
CA ASN A 12 4.03 -0.12 -18.66
C ASN A 12 2.54 0.18 -18.43
N CYS A 13 1.94 -0.28 -17.33
CA CYS A 13 0.56 0.08 -16.97
C CYS A 13 0.46 1.52 -16.45
N PHE A 14 1.36 1.93 -15.53
CA PHE A 14 1.31 3.26 -14.92
C PHE A 14 1.65 4.40 -15.89
N LEU A 15 2.62 4.21 -16.80
CA LEU A 15 3.03 5.26 -17.75
C LEU A 15 1.96 5.62 -18.80
N ASN A 16 0.89 4.84 -18.92
CA ASN A 16 -0.22 5.10 -19.84
C ASN A 16 -1.42 5.80 -19.17
N GLN A 17 -1.39 6.07 -17.87
CA GLN A 17 -2.48 6.75 -17.16
C GLN A 17 -2.24 8.26 -17.03
N GLN A 18 -2.66 9.01 -18.05
CA GLN A 18 -2.84 10.46 -17.93
C GLN A 18 -4.19 10.76 -17.25
N GLU A 19 -4.25 10.58 -15.92
CA GLU A 19 -5.48 10.88 -15.17
C GLU A 19 -5.74 12.38 -15.03
N THR A 20 -7.02 12.75 -15.08
CA THR A 20 -7.48 14.10 -14.78
C THR A 20 -7.39 14.34 -13.27
N MET A 21 -6.84 15.51 -12.89
CA MET A 21 -6.49 15.89 -11.52
C MET A 21 -7.71 16.22 -10.62
N ILE A 22 -8.80 15.47 -10.75
CA ILE A 22 -10.02 15.59 -9.95
C ILE A 22 -10.03 14.41 -8.96
N PRO A 23 -9.86 14.65 -7.65
CA PRO A 23 -9.95 13.60 -6.64
C PRO A 23 -11.33 12.93 -6.70
N LYS A 24 -11.35 11.64 -7.06
CA LYS A 24 -12.55 10.80 -7.01
C LYS A 24 -12.52 10.00 -5.73
N LEU A 25 -13.61 10.06 -4.95
CA LEU A 25 -13.80 9.13 -3.83
C LEU A 25 -14.10 7.74 -4.39
N VAL A 26 -13.06 6.90 -4.46
CA VAL A 26 -13.18 5.49 -4.82
C VAL A 26 -13.24 4.68 -3.53
N ARG A 27 -14.22 3.78 -3.42
CA ARG A 27 -14.35 2.81 -2.33
C ARG A 27 -14.69 1.45 -2.91
N TRP A 28 -13.98 0.41 -2.48
CA TRP A 28 -14.40 -0.96 -2.76
C TRP A 28 -15.48 -1.39 -1.78
N ASN A 29 -16.52 -2.03 -2.32
CA ASN A 29 -17.57 -2.64 -1.53
C ASN A 29 -17.37 -4.14 -1.55
N ALA A 30 -17.21 -4.77 -0.39
CA ALA A 30 -17.14 -6.23 -0.29
C ALA A 30 -18.52 -6.92 -0.45
N HIS A 31 -19.52 -6.19 -0.98
CA HIS A 31 -20.89 -6.63 -1.28
C HIS A 31 -21.60 -7.39 -0.14
N GLY A 32 -21.31 -7.05 1.13
CA GLY A 32 -21.91 -7.70 2.30
C GLY A 32 -21.43 -9.14 2.56
N GLY A 33 -20.42 -9.62 1.83
CA GLY A 33 -19.79 -10.92 2.08
C GLY A 33 -18.74 -10.87 3.18
N THR A 34 -18.11 -12.02 3.46
CA THR A 34 -16.98 -12.15 4.41
C THR A 34 -15.65 -11.63 3.87
N GLY A 35 -15.69 -10.85 2.78
CA GLY A 35 -14.51 -10.29 2.14
C GLY A 35 -13.88 -9.18 2.97
N MET A 36 -12.55 -9.12 2.94
CA MET A 36 -11.79 -8.02 3.52
C MET A 36 -11.28 -7.07 2.42
N ILE A 37 -10.95 -5.85 2.82
CA ILE A 37 -10.42 -4.79 1.95
C ILE A 37 -9.00 -4.51 2.41
N LEU A 38 -8.03 -4.71 1.52
CA LEU A 38 -6.62 -4.42 1.72
C LEU A 38 -6.30 -3.08 1.04
N ASN A 39 -6.07 -2.04 1.82
CA ASN A 39 -5.48 -0.83 1.32
C ASN A 39 -3.95 -0.91 1.44
N VAL A 40 -3.24 -0.47 0.41
CA VAL A 40 -1.77 -0.51 0.32
C VAL A 40 -1.26 0.71 -0.43
N ASP A 41 -0.06 1.16 -0.09
CA ASP A 41 0.61 2.29 -0.73
C ASP A 41 2.14 2.19 -0.57
N GLY A 42 2.89 2.86 -1.45
CA GLY A 42 4.34 2.99 -1.42
C GLY A 42 4.78 4.45 -1.31
N ASN A 43 5.85 4.72 -0.58
CA ASN A 43 6.42 6.08 -0.49
C ASN A 43 7.93 6.06 -0.73
N ASN A 44 8.45 7.11 -1.39
CA ASN A 44 9.87 7.30 -1.68
C ASN A 44 10.29 8.75 -1.37
N ILE A 45 11.32 8.91 -0.54
CA ILE A 45 11.88 10.21 -0.14
C ILE A 45 13.02 10.55 -1.09
N GLY A 46 12.70 11.23 -2.20
CA GLY A 46 13.56 11.36 -3.38
C GLY A 46 14.99 11.89 -3.15
N ASN A 47 15.23 12.72 -2.13
CA ASN A 47 16.58 13.25 -1.84
C ASN A 47 17.53 12.22 -1.22
N HIS A 48 17.01 11.15 -0.63
CA HIS A 48 17.81 10.10 0.03
C HIS A 48 17.57 8.71 -0.56
N GLY A 49 16.57 8.55 -1.44
CA GLY A 49 16.10 7.27 -1.98
C GLY A 49 15.44 6.34 -0.96
N ILE A 50 15.35 6.76 0.31
CA ILE A 50 14.72 5.99 1.38
C ILE A 50 13.25 5.78 1.02
N SER A 51 12.84 4.51 0.98
CA SER A 51 11.46 4.13 0.69
C SER A 51 10.83 3.37 1.84
N GLY A 52 9.51 3.42 1.91
CA GLY A 52 8.73 2.64 2.85
C GLY A 52 7.41 2.22 2.23
N TYR A 53 6.82 1.18 2.81
CA TYR A 53 5.55 0.62 2.38
C TYR A 53 4.56 0.67 3.53
N GLY A 54 3.27 0.74 3.21
CA GLY A 54 2.20 0.80 4.20
C GLY A 54 0.93 0.12 3.71
N GLY A 55 0.06 -0.24 4.65
CA GLY A 55 -1.25 -0.74 4.32
C GLY A 55 -2.13 -1.04 5.53
N LEU A 56 -3.42 -1.17 5.29
CA LEU A 56 -4.40 -1.55 6.29
C LEU A 56 -5.38 -2.57 5.74
N ILE A 57 -5.88 -3.43 6.63
CA ILE A 57 -6.94 -4.39 6.36
C ILE A 57 -8.20 -3.87 7.06
N ARG A 58 -9.29 -3.83 6.31
CA ARG A 58 -10.64 -3.47 6.78
C ARG A 58 -11.61 -4.62 6.54
N ASN A 59 -12.66 -4.70 7.34
CA ASN A 59 -13.77 -5.63 7.09
C ASN A 59 -14.68 -5.12 5.95
N ALA A 60 -15.74 -5.87 5.63
CA ALA A 60 -16.70 -5.51 4.59
C ALA A 60 -17.41 -4.15 4.82
N ASP A 61 -17.65 -3.78 6.09
CA ASP A 61 -18.25 -2.50 6.50
C ASP A 61 -17.28 -1.32 6.37
N GLY A 62 -15.99 -1.60 6.16
CA GLY A 62 -14.90 -0.62 6.15
C GLY A 62 -14.33 -0.30 7.53
N ALA A 63 -14.68 -1.05 8.56
CA ALA A 63 -14.08 -0.92 9.89
C ALA A 63 -12.64 -1.46 9.89
N TRP A 64 -11.75 -0.81 10.66
CA TRP A 64 -10.36 -1.22 10.82
C TRP A 64 -10.24 -2.61 11.45
N ILE A 65 -9.39 -3.46 10.86
CA ILE A 65 -9.00 -4.77 11.42
C ILE A 65 -7.50 -4.81 11.74
N HIS A 66 -6.67 -4.24 10.86
CA HIS A 66 -5.22 -4.28 11.03
C HIS A 66 -4.52 -3.16 10.24
N GLY A 67 -3.35 -2.74 10.68
CA GLY A 67 -2.43 -1.89 9.91
C GLY A 67 -1.02 -2.47 9.90
N PHE A 68 -0.24 -2.13 8.88
CA PHE A 68 1.18 -2.46 8.80
C PHE A 68 1.96 -1.38 8.05
N PHE A 69 3.26 -1.30 8.33
CA PHE A 69 4.21 -0.54 7.53
C PHE A 69 5.60 -1.17 7.61
N GLY A 70 6.54 -0.66 6.83
CA GLY A 70 7.95 -0.98 7.01
C GLY A 70 8.87 -0.12 6.16
N ASN A 71 10.14 -0.06 6.55
CA ASN A 71 11.22 0.56 5.80
C ASN A 71 11.81 -0.41 4.76
N LEU A 72 12.30 0.12 3.65
CA LEU A 72 12.99 -0.63 2.58
C LEU A 72 14.35 -0.04 2.22
N GLU A 73 14.87 0.83 3.08
CA GLU A 73 16.09 1.61 2.88
C GLU A 73 16.10 2.29 1.50
N VAL A 74 17.26 2.42 0.87
CA VAL A 74 17.43 3.05 -0.43
C VAL A 74 16.93 2.11 -1.53
N THR A 75 15.73 2.38 -2.05
CA THR A 75 15.13 1.64 -3.17
C THR A 75 14.25 2.57 -4.02
N ASN A 76 13.47 2.03 -4.95
CA ASN A 76 12.57 2.80 -5.81
C ASN A 76 11.09 2.64 -5.42
N ILE A 77 10.25 3.58 -5.88
CA ILE A 77 8.81 3.60 -5.60
C ILE A 77 8.09 2.30 -6.01
N LEU A 78 8.44 1.71 -7.16
CA LEU A 78 7.83 0.45 -7.62
C LEU A 78 8.12 -0.72 -6.66
N HIS A 79 9.29 -0.74 -6.02
CA HIS A 79 9.62 -1.72 -4.98
C HIS A 79 8.73 -1.53 -3.75
N ALA A 80 8.52 -0.28 -3.31
CA ALA A 80 7.67 0.03 -2.17
C ALA A 80 6.22 -0.43 -2.39
N GLU A 81 5.63 -0.09 -3.52
CA GLU A 81 4.29 -0.53 -3.95
C GLU A 81 4.15 -2.06 -3.98
N LEU A 82 5.12 -2.73 -4.63
CA LEU A 82 5.16 -4.19 -4.71
C LEU A 82 5.32 -4.86 -3.35
N MET A 83 6.08 -4.25 -2.43
CA MET A 83 6.25 -4.76 -1.08
C MET A 83 4.98 -4.58 -0.25
N ALA A 84 4.30 -3.43 -0.36
CA ALA A 84 3.02 -3.18 0.30
C ALA A 84 2.01 -4.28 -0.05
N ILE A 85 1.86 -4.54 -1.36
CA ILE A 85 1.05 -5.63 -1.91
C ILE A 85 1.48 -7.01 -1.39
N TYR A 86 2.79 -7.30 -1.38
CA TYR A 86 3.33 -8.60 -0.97
C TYR A 86 3.10 -8.88 0.52
N LYS A 87 3.29 -7.88 1.38
CA LYS A 87 3.16 -7.98 2.84
C LYS A 87 1.71 -8.05 3.30
N GLY A 88 0.79 -7.38 2.61
CA GLY A 88 -0.65 -7.48 2.89
C GLY A 88 -1.34 -8.78 2.41
N ARG A 89 -0.60 -9.73 1.82
CA ARG A 89 -1.17 -10.76 0.94
C ARG A 89 -1.69 -12.04 1.63
N HIS A 90 -2.55 -11.92 2.64
CA HIS A 90 -3.36 -13.01 3.24
C HIS A 90 -4.72 -12.44 3.72
N PRO A 91 -5.92 -12.91 3.30
CA PRO A 91 -6.28 -13.95 2.32
C PRO A 91 -6.99 -13.31 1.08
N PRO A 92 -8.27 -13.55 0.67
CA PRO A 92 -8.84 -12.83 -0.49
C PRO A 92 -9.27 -11.40 -0.14
N HIS A 93 -8.55 -10.42 -0.68
CA HIS A 93 -8.73 -9.00 -0.41
C HIS A 93 -9.00 -8.17 -1.67
N HIS A 94 -9.88 -7.18 -1.56
CA HIS A 94 -10.05 -6.12 -2.57
C HIS A 94 -9.01 -5.01 -2.34
N ARG A 95 -8.42 -4.43 -3.39
CA ARG A 95 -7.24 -3.53 -3.28
C ARG A 95 -7.56 -2.07 -3.54
N GLU A 96 -7.15 -1.17 -2.64
CA GLU A 96 -7.53 0.25 -2.71
C GLU A 96 -6.41 1.18 -2.17
N GLY A 97 -6.00 2.22 -2.90
CA GLY A 97 -5.19 3.30 -2.30
C GLY A 97 -6.06 4.22 -1.44
N ASN A 98 -5.62 4.60 -0.23
CA ASN A 98 -6.31 5.61 0.57
C ASN A 98 -5.34 6.40 1.47
N VAL A 99 -5.83 7.50 2.07
CA VAL A 99 -5.06 8.42 2.93
C VAL A 99 -4.39 7.71 4.13
N CYS A 100 -5.01 6.65 4.66
CA CYS A 100 -4.41 5.87 5.76
C CYS A 100 -3.26 4.99 5.27
N ALA A 101 -3.33 4.42 4.06
CA ALA A 101 -2.24 3.68 3.47
C ALA A 101 -1.06 4.60 3.11
N ASP A 102 -1.33 5.77 2.54
CA ASP A 102 -0.36 6.86 2.29
C ASP A 102 0.36 7.27 3.58
N PHE A 103 -0.40 7.53 4.65
CA PHE A 103 0.16 7.83 5.98
C PHE A 103 1.08 6.70 6.49
N LEU A 104 0.66 5.45 6.36
CA LEU A 104 1.45 4.30 6.80
C LEU A 104 2.71 4.09 5.95
N ALA A 105 2.64 4.31 4.63
CA ALA A 105 3.80 4.22 3.74
C ALA A 105 4.81 5.34 4.02
N LYS A 106 4.33 6.57 4.25
CA LYS A 106 5.14 7.68 4.75
C LYS A 106 5.76 7.37 6.10
N HIS A 107 5.01 6.79 7.03
CA HIS A 107 5.53 6.41 8.35
C HIS A 107 6.61 5.32 8.25
N GLY A 108 6.41 4.32 7.37
CA GLY A 108 7.42 3.29 7.08
C GLY A 108 8.72 3.88 6.52
N ALA A 109 8.63 4.87 5.62
CA ALA A 109 9.80 5.52 5.04
C ALA A 109 10.62 6.36 6.05
N HIS A 110 10.02 6.77 7.17
CA HIS A 110 10.68 7.54 8.24
C HIS A 110 11.01 6.71 9.49
N ASN A 111 10.61 5.43 9.55
CA ASN A 111 10.95 4.51 10.63
C ASN A 111 12.16 3.65 10.21
N ASN A 112 12.92 3.12 11.17
CA ASN A 112 14.03 2.19 10.90
C ASN A 112 13.58 0.70 10.88
N GLU A 113 12.34 0.42 11.29
CA GLU A 113 11.81 -0.94 11.35
C GLU A 113 11.46 -1.52 9.97
N VAL A 114 12.00 -2.70 9.65
CA VAL A 114 11.78 -3.41 8.37
C VAL A 114 10.32 -3.85 8.21
N PHE A 115 9.60 -4.10 9.31
CA PHE A 115 8.17 -4.36 9.36
C PHE A 115 7.61 -4.03 10.75
N THR A 116 6.49 -3.34 10.82
CA THR A 116 5.73 -3.09 12.04
C THR A 116 4.26 -3.39 11.81
N SER A 117 3.62 -3.95 12.82
CA SER A 117 2.22 -4.36 12.84
C SER A 117 1.43 -3.50 13.82
N ILE A 118 0.23 -3.08 13.42
CA ILE A 118 -0.61 -2.14 14.17
C ILE A 118 -1.98 -2.80 14.41
N ALA A 119 -2.30 -3.05 15.68
CA ALA A 119 -3.61 -3.56 16.09
C ALA A 119 -4.67 -2.44 16.20
N VAL A 120 -4.30 -1.28 16.76
CA VAL A 120 -5.20 -0.15 17.03
C VAL A 120 -4.96 0.96 15.99
N PRO A 121 -5.99 1.50 15.32
CA PRO A 121 -5.79 2.55 14.32
C PRO A 121 -5.04 3.75 14.92
N PRO A 122 -4.08 4.36 14.19
CA PRO A 122 -3.47 5.63 14.59
C PRO A 122 -4.54 6.71 14.79
N VAL A 123 -4.38 7.52 15.83
CA VAL A 123 -5.19 8.71 16.14
C VAL A 123 -4.74 9.93 15.34
#